data_AF-A0AA88Y9R2-F1
#
_entry.id   AF-A0AA88Y9R2-F1
#
_cell.length_a   1.000
_cell.length_b   1.000
_cell.length_c   1.000
_cell.angle_alpha   90.00
_cell.angle_beta   90.00
_cell.angle_gamma   90.00
#
_symmetry.space_group_name_H-M   'P 1'
#
loop_
_entity.id
_entity.type
_entity.pdbx_description
1 polymer ?
#
loop_
_entity_poly.entity_id
_entity_poly.type
_entity_poly.pdbx_seq_one_letter_code
_entity_poly.pdbx_strand_id
1 'polypeptide(L)'
;MLITAMSISAMTISVAMAGGFNDKIFEGNNLDSMVFGQQLINAIITKENDISFMECIQQCVNYKRCKSVNYLRSFLQCELNYEEELSEEIFFISNSNVIFSRIKEWKKVR
;
A
#
# COMPACT_ATOMS: atom_id res chain seq x y z
N MET A 1 -48.56 22.52 3.90
CA MET A 1 -47.55 22.56 2.83
C MET A 1 -46.26 23.04 3.51
N LEU A 2 -45.33 22.11 3.82
CA LEU A 2 -44.11 21.83 3.04
C LEU A 2 -43.24 23.11 2.91
N ILE A 3 -41.98 23.18 3.35
CA ILE A 3 -40.88 22.20 3.27
C ILE A 3 -39.90 22.42 4.44
N THR A 4 -39.47 21.32 5.06
CA THR A 4 -38.34 21.22 6.00
C THR A 4 -37.02 21.56 5.30
N ALA A 5 -36.27 22.55 5.80
CA ALA A 5 -34.91 22.80 5.36
C ALA A 5 -33.98 21.68 5.88
N MET A 6 -33.47 20.88 4.95
CA MET A 6 -32.55 19.77 5.22
C MET A 6 -31.15 20.28 5.57
N SER A 7 -30.53 19.51 6.47
CA SER A 7 -29.25 19.67 7.13
C SER A 7 -28.06 19.94 6.20
N ILE A 8 -27.21 20.90 6.58
CA ILE A 8 -25.85 21.04 6.06
C ILE A 8 -24.90 20.97 7.25
N SER A 9 -24.13 19.90 7.33
CA SER A 9 -22.65 19.95 7.35
C SER A 9 -22.15 18.61 7.87
N ALA A 10 -21.69 17.76 6.94
CA ALA A 10 -20.93 16.58 7.29
C ALA A 10 -19.58 17.02 7.87
N MET A 11 -19.44 17.00 9.20
CA MET A 11 -18.13 16.98 9.83
C MET A 11 -17.63 15.54 9.78
N THR A 12 -16.94 15.18 8.69
CA THR A 12 -16.09 14.00 8.69
C THR A 12 -14.92 14.27 9.62
N ILE A 13 -14.90 13.58 10.76
CA ILE A 13 -13.75 13.56 11.66
C ILE A 13 -12.64 12.79 10.94
N SER A 14 -11.66 13.50 10.39
CA SER A 14 -10.41 12.89 9.94
C SER A 14 -9.67 12.39 11.18
N VAL A 15 -9.78 11.08 11.44
CA VAL A 15 -8.89 10.42 12.41
C VAL A 15 -7.52 10.32 11.76
N ALA A 16 -6.67 11.32 12.01
CA ALA A 16 -5.25 11.17 11.77
C ALA A 16 -4.71 10.16 12.78
N MET A 17 -4.50 8.91 12.35
CA MET A 17 -3.71 7.97 13.12
C MET A 17 -2.24 8.40 13.02
N ALA A 18 -1.83 9.28 13.91
CA ALA A 18 -0.42 9.53 14.19
C ALA A 18 0.15 8.31 14.92
N GLY A 19 0.45 7.26 14.15
CA GLY A 19 1.23 6.12 14.61
C GLY A 19 2.69 6.52 14.71
N GLY A 20 3.24 6.47 15.92
CA GLY A 20 4.64 6.78 16.19
C GLY A 20 5.58 5.99 15.29
N PHE A 21 6.39 6.73 14.53
CA PHE A 21 7.47 6.25 13.70
C PHE A 21 8.50 5.51 14.58
N ASN A 22 8.65 4.20 14.37
CA ASN A 22 9.78 3.43 14.90
C ASN A 22 10.71 3.15 13.72
N ASP A 23 11.63 4.09 13.46
CA ASP A 23 12.61 4.10 12.35
C ASP A 23 13.56 2.89 12.29
N LYS A 24 13.50 1.95 13.23
CA LYS A 24 14.53 0.90 13.38
C LYS A 24 14.34 -0.36 12.56
N ILE A 25 13.25 -0.52 11.81
CA ILE A 25 12.95 -1.81 11.14
C ILE A 25 13.62 -1.94 9.76
N PHE A 26 13.93 -0.82 9.08
CA PHE A 26 14.37 -0.86 7.69
C PHE A 26 15.39 0.24 7.32
N GLU A 27 16.57 0.22 7.91
CA GLU A 27 17.70 1.00 7.38
C GLU A 27 18.49 0.19 6.34
N GLY A 28 18.60 0.74 5.13
CA GLY A 28 19.64 0.39 4.17
C GLY A 28 19.36 -0.84 3.29
N ASN A 29 19.20 -0.59 1.99
CA ASN A 29 19.38 -1.55 0.89
C ASN A 29 18.24 -2.56 0.64
N ASN A 30 16.98 -2.12 0.71
CA ASN A 30 15.83 -2.86 0.17
C ASN A 30 15.59 -2.58 -1.34
N LEU A 31 16.60 -2.05 -2.05
CA LEU A 31 16.52 -1.70 -3.48
C LEU A 31 16.55 -2.94 -4.38
N ASP A 32 17.18 -4.03 -3.95
CA ASP A 32 17.26 -5.28 -4.73
C ASP A 32 15.91 -6.01 -4.81
N SER A 33 14.95 -5.68 -3.94
CA SER A 33 13.59 -6.26 -3.90
C SER A 33 12.54 -5.43 -4.65
N MET A 34 12.98 -4.38 -5.36
CA MET A 34 12.11 -3.47 -6.09
C MET A 34 12.06 -3.85 -7.58
N VAL A 35 10.90 -4.26 -8.05
CA VAL A 35 10.62 -4.44 -9.46
C VAL A 35 9.91 -3.19 -9.99
N PHE A 36 10.61 -2.38 -10.76
CA PHE A 36 10.05 -1.18 -11.37
C PHE A 36 9.23 -1.53 -12.61
N GLY A 37 8.12 -0.81 -12.81
CA GLY A 37 7.37 -0.90 -14.05
C GLY A 37 6.41 -2.08 -14.13
N GLN A 38 6.35 -2.94 -13.12
CA GLN A 38 5.42 -4.08 -13.06
C GLN A 38 4.45 -3.88 -11.90
N GLN A 39 3.16 -4.08 -12.18
CA GLN A 39 2.10 -4.02 -11.18
C GLN A 39 1.37 -5.36 -11.14
N LEU A 40 1.27 -5.97 -9.96
CA LEU A 40 0.49 -7.17 -9.76
C LEU A 40 -0.99 -6.80 -9.63
N ILE A 41 -1.85 -7.28 -10.52
CA ILE A 41 -3.28 -7.00 -10.48
C ILE A 41 -4.10 -8.23 -10.12
N ASN A 42 -5.36 -8.01 -9.73
CA ASN A 42 -6.29 -9.00 -9.19
C ASN A 42 -5.85 -9.69 -7.89
N ALA A 43 -4.81 -9.18 -7.24
CA ALA A 43 -4.34 -9.65 -5.93
C ALA A 43 -4.56 -8.63 -4.79
N ILE A 44 -5.23 -7.50 -5.07
CA ILE A 44 -5.33 -6.36 -4.15
C ILE A 44 -6.29 -6.68 -3.00
N ILE A 45 -5.80 -6.53 -1.76
CA ILE A 45 -6.59 -6.59 -0.52
C ILE A 45 -7.20 -5.21 -0.24
N THR A 46 -6.37 -4.18 -0.22
CA THR A 46 -6.74 -2.81 0.14
C THR A 46 -5.79 -1.80 -0.51
N LYS A 47 -6.19 -0.54 -0.51
CA LYS A 47 -5.39 0.59 -0.97
C LYS A 47 -5.24 1.62 0.15
N GLU A 48 -4.01 2.04 0.39
CA GLU A 48 -3.67 3.13 1.31
C GLU A 48 -3.21 4.33 0.50
N ASN A 49 -3.66 5.53 0.87
CA ASN A 49 -3.33 6.77 0.18
C ASN A 49 -2.43 7.66 1.05
N ASP A 50 -1.71 8.57 0.41
CA ASP A 50 -0.88 9.59 1.05
C ASP A 50 0.18 9.00 2.00
N ILE A 51 0.73 7.83 1.63
CA ILE A 51 1.82 7.19 2.38
C ILE A 51 3.08 7.01 1.53
N SER A 52 4.21 7.02 2.20
CA SER A 52 5.51 6.68 1.62
C SER A 52 5.60 5.19 1.27
N PHE A 53 6.57 4.84 0.44
CA PHE A 53 6.87 3.43 0.15
C PHE A 53 7.24 2.64 1.42
N MET A 54 7.94 3.26 2.37
CA MET A 54 8.33 2.62 3.62
C MET A 54 7.12 2.34 4.51
N GLU A 55 6.21 3.29 4.62
CA GLU A 55 4.93 3.09 5.31
C GLU A 55 4.09 2.01 4.63
N CYS A 56 4.08 1.93 3.29
CA CYS A 56 3.41 0.88 2.52
C CYS A 56 3.94 -0.52 2.89
N ILE A 57 5.26 -0.68 2.95
CA ILE A 57 5.91 -1.91 3.43
C ILE A 57 5.48 -2.22 4.86
N GLN A 58 5.51 -1.23 5.76
CA GLN A 58 5.15 -1.43 7.16
C GLN A 58 3.68 -1.84 7.35
N GLN A 59 2.77 -1.23 6.59
CA GLN A 59 1.36 -1.62 6.57
C GLN A 59 1.20 -3.07 6.11
N CYS A 60 1.92 -3.48 5.06
CA CYS A 60 1.92 -4.87 4.60
C CYS A 60 2.43 -5.84 5.69
N VAL A 61 3.53 -5.51 6.39
CA VAL A 61 4.05 -6.34 7.50
C VAL A 61 3.01 -6.51 8.61
N ASN A 62 2.25 -5.46 8.93
CA ASN A 62 1.20 -5.50 9.95
C ASN A 62 -0.05 -6.26 9.48
N TYR A 63 -0.27 -6.37 8.18
CA TYR A 63 -1.41 -7.04 7.58
C TYR A 63 -1.09 -8.52 7.30
N LYS A 64 -1.56 -9.44 8.18
CA LYS A 64 -1.21 -10.88 8.13
C LYS A 64 -1.34 -11.57 6.77
N ARG A 65 -2.26 -11.12 5.92
CA ARG A 65 -2.50 -11.71 4.59
C ARG A 65 -1.64 -11.09 3.48
N CYS A 66 -0.96 -9.99 3.75
CA CYS A 66 -0.18 -9.28 2.74
C CYS A 66 1.11 -10.03 2.43
N LYS A 67 1.36 -10.28 1.15
CA LYS A 67 2.56 -10.95 0.63
C LYS A 67 3.40 -10.06 -0.27
N SER A 68 2.81 -9.04 -0.89
CA SER A 68 3.52 -8.08 -1.72
C SER A 68 2.81 -6.73 -1.74
N VAL A 69 3.45 -5.71 -2.31
CA VAL A 69 2.87 -4.38 -2.49
C VAL A 69 3.06 -3.89 -3.93
N ASN A 70 2.11 -3.10 -4.42
CA ASN A 70 2.34 -2.17 -5.52
C ASN A 70 2.36 -0.74 -4.97
N TYR A 71 3.41 0.01 -5.24
CA TYR A 71 3.50 1.42 -4.85
C TYR A 71 3.45 2.34 -6.06
N LEU A 72 2.35 3.09 -6.19
CA LEU A 72 2.11 4.05 -7.26
C LEU A 72 2.74 5.39 -6.87
N ARG A 73 3.95 5.64 -7.38
CA ARG A 73 4.78 6.80 -6.98
C ARG A 73 4.08 8.14 -7.18
N SER A 74 3.42 8.32 -8.33
CA SER A 74 2.78 9.59 -8.69
C SER A 74 1.58 9.95 -7.81
N PHE A 75 1.03 8.98 -7.09
CA PHE A 75 -0.18 9.14 -6.26
C PHE A 75 0.09 8.91 -4.77
N LEU A 76 1.33 8.60 -4.38
CA LEU A 76 1.68 8.17 -3.02
C LEU A 76 0.71 7.09 -2.49
N GLN A 77 0.30 6.20 -3.39
CA GLN A 77 -0.72 5.19 -3.13
C GLN A 77 -0.07 3.81 -3.06
N CYS A 78 -0.44 3.04 -2.06
CA CYS A 78 -0.01 1.67 -1.83
C CYS A 78 -1.18 0.72 -2.08
N GLU A 79 -0.95 -0.33 -2.84
CA GLU A 79 -1.86 -1.47 -2.94
C GLU A 79 -1.23 -2.65 -2.21
N LEU A 80 -1.90 -3.16 -1.17
CA LEU A 80 -1.47 -4.35 -0.45
C LEU A 80 -2.02 -5.59 -1.15
N ASN A 81 -1.18 -6.58 -1.43
CA ASN A 81 -1.59 -7.76 -2.19
C ASN A 81 -1.56 -9.02 -1.33
N TYR A 82 -2.54 -9.92 -1.51
CA TYR A 82 -2.55 -11.23 -0.83
C TYR A 82 -1.73 -12.30 -1.55
N GLU A 83 -1.24 -12.00 -2.75
CA GLU A 83 -0.29 -12.83 -3.48
C GLU A 83 0.95 -12.04 -3.87
N GLU A 84 1.98 -12.79 -4.26
CA GLU A 84 3.23 -12.26 -4.80
C GLU A 84 3.57 -12.83 -6.18
N GLU A 85 2.87 -13.89 -6.63
CA GLU A 85 3.15 -14.62 -7.86
C GLU A 85 1.94 -14.63 -8.80
N LEU A 86 2.21 -14.96 -10.06
CA LEU A 86 1.18 -15.12 -11.08
C LEU A 86 0.32 -16.36 -10.82
N SER A 87 -0.94 -16.31 -11.21
CA SER A 87 -1.85 -17.46 -11.27
C SER A 87 -2.76 -17.33 -12.49
N GLU A 88 -3.75 -18.22 -12.64
CA GLU A 88 -4.73 -18.10 -13.74
C GLU A 88 -5.47 -16.74 -13.73
N GLU A 89 -5.70 -16.16 -12.55
CA GLU A 89 -6.46 -14.92 -12.39
C GLU A 89 -5.59 -13.72 -11.99
N ILE A 90 -4.34 -13.96 -11.56
CA ILE A 90 -3.42 -12.94 -11.03
C ILE A 90 -2.29 -12.74 -12.02
N PHE A 91 -2.11 -11.51 -12.49
CA PHE A 91 -1.09 -11.22 -13.49
C PHE A 91 -0.38 -9.88 -13.33
N PHE A 92 0.81 -9.76 -13.93
CA PHE A 92 1.56 -8.51 -14.01
C PHE A 92 1.14 -7.72 -15.23
N ILE A 93 0.89 -6.42 -15.05
CA ILE A 93 0.78 -5.44 -16.13
C ILE A 93 1.97 -4.48 -16.11
N SER A 94 2.27 -3.89 -17.26
CA SER A 94 3.25 -2.83 -17.37
C SER A 94 2.66 -1.52 -16.85
N ASN A 95 3.29 -0.92 -15.84
CA ASN A 95 2.95 0.39 -15.31
C ASN A 95 4.22 1.08 -14.81
N SER A 96 4.76 2.01 -15.60
CA SER A 96 6.03 2.71 -15.33
C SER A 96 6.05 3.49 -14.01
N ASN A 97 4.89 3.83 -13.45
CA ASN A 97 4.78 4.57 -12.20
C ASN A 97 4.78 3.68 -10.95
N VAL A 98 4.79 2.35 -11.12
CA VAL A 98 4.70 1.38 -10.02
C VAL A 98 6.06 0.82 -9.63
N ILE A 99 6.23 0.63 -8.32
CA ILE A 99 7.24 -0.24 -7.72
C ILE A 99 6.51 -1.45 -7.12
N PHE A 100 6.79 -2.65 -7.62
CA PHE A 100 6.36 -3.89 -6.99
C PHE A 100 7.43 -4.41 -6.05
N SER A 101 7.04 -4.96 -4.89
CA SER A 101 8.00 -5.55 -3.95
C SER A 101 7.38 -6.65 -3.09
N ARG A 102 8.16 -7.70 -2.79
CA ARG A 102 7.70 -8.90 -2.08
C ARG A 102 8.16 -8.91 -0.62
N ILE A 103 7.28 -9.35 0.28
CA ILE A 103 7.61 -9.44 1.71
C ILE A 103 8.81 -10.35 1.99
N LYS A 104 8.96 -11.43 1.21
CA LYS A 104 10.04 -12.42 1.38
C LYS A 104 11.43 -11.88 1.08
N GLU A 105 11.52 -10.79 0.32
CA GLU A 105 12.78 -10.17 -0.09
C GLU A 105 13.21 -9.05 0.87
N TRP A 106 12.32 -8.65 1.79
CA TRP A 106 12.61 -7.63 2.77
C TRP A 106 13.51 -8.19 3.88
N LYS A 107 14.75 -7.73 3.92
CA LYS A 107 15.67 -8.07 5.02
C LYS A 107 15.13 -7.48 6.32
N LYS A 108 14.74 -8.34 7.27
CA LYS A 108 14.48 -7.92 8.65
C LYS A 108 15.81 -7.63 9.32
N VAL A 109 16.08 -6.36 9.61
CA VAL A 109 17.21 -6.00 10.46
C VAL A 109 16.82 -6.38 11.90
N ARG A 110 17.64 -7.22 12.54
CA ARG A 110 17.46 -7.69 13.92
C ARG A 110 18.10 -6.74 14.91
#